data_AF-A0A7S2X1R4-F1
#
_entry.id   AF-A0A7S2X1R4-F1
#
_cell.length_a   1.000
_cell.length_b   1.000
_cell.length_c   1.000
_cell.angle_alpha   90.00
_cell.angle_beta   90.00
_cell.angle_gamma   90.00
#
_symmetry.space_group_name_H-M   'P 1'
#
loop_
_entity.id
_entity.type
_entity.pdbx_description
1 polymer ?
#
loop_
_entity_poly.entity_id
_entity_poly.type
_entity_poly.pdbx_seq_one_letter_code
_entity_poly.pdbx_strand_id
1 'polypeptide(L)'
;MNGGDPTGSLTCVKTGDMLQKDTVWATIREEVQRDYQSEPLLSGFMFSTVLAHDTIEESLAFILAKKLENAVLPAPKLAQLFQETLKRDEVSEDFVADLVATYDRDPACRRYSSCFLYYKGFHAIQTHRVAHALYNQGRTSLALFLQSRSSEAFHVDIHPAATIGRGMMLDHATGVVIGETAVVGENCSMLHSVTLGGSGKVSGDRHPKIGKGVLIGAGALV
;
A
#
# COMPACT_ATOMS: atom_id res chain seq x y z
N MET A 1 -36.40 30.36 -27.86
CA MET A 1 -36.55 28.90 -27.80
C MET A 1 -35.23 28.28 -28.17
N ASN A 2 -34.69 27.46 -27.26
CA ASN A 2 -33.68 26.41 -27.39
C ASN A 2 -32.41 26.67 -28.21
N GLY A 3 -31.30 26.85 -27.49
CA GLY A 3 -29.97 26.40 -27.89
C GLY A 3 -29.28 25.86 -26.64
N GLY A 4 -29.36 24.56 -26.41
CA GLY A 4 -28.74 23.89 -25.26
C GLY A 4 -27.21 23.83 -25.41
N ASP A 5 -26.53 24.18 -24.32
CA ASP A 5 -25.09 24.00 -24.13
C ASP A 5 -24.79 22.52 -23.82
N PRO A 6 -23.95 21.83 -24.62
CA PRO A 6 -23.47 20.51 -24.30
C PRO A 6 -21.99 20.61 -23.91
N THR A 7 -21.70 20.87 -22.64
CA THR A 7 -20.34 20.70 -22.13
C THR A 7 -20.36 19.86 -20.86
N GLY A 8 -19.99 18.59 -21.08
CA GLY A 8 -19.76 17.62 -20.03
C GLY A 8 -18.78 18.16 -19.00
N SER A 9 -19.16 18.00 -17.74
CA SER A 9 -18.29 18.12 -16.57
C SER A 9 -17.15 17.11 -16.69
N LEU A 10 -16.06 17.51 -17.34
CA LEU A 10 -14.75 16.90 -17.16
C LEU A 10 -14.24 17.31 -15.78
N THR A 11 -14.32 16.38 -14.84
CA THR A 11 -13.62 16.46 -13.57
C THR A 11 -12.13 16.68 -13.84
N CYS A 12 -11.62 17.83 -13.42
CA CYS A 12 -10.21 18.19 -13.40
C CYS A 12 -9.46 17.22 -12.45
N VAL A 13 -8.93 16.13 -13.00
CA VAL A 13 -7.88 15.35 -12.32
C VAL A 13 -6.62 16.23 -12.30
N LYS A 14 -6.04 16.40 -11.12
CA LYS A 14 -4.89 17.30 -10.89
C LYS A 14 -3.69 16.78 -11.68
N THR A 15 -3.32 17.48 -12.75
CA THR A 15 -2.20 17.16 -13.64
C THR A 15 -0.85 16.96 -12.91
N GLY A 16 -0.68 17.56 -11.73
CA GLY A 16 0.55 17.43 -10.92
C GLY A 16 0.78 16.04 -10.31
N ASP A 17 -0.27 15.38 -9.84
CA ASP A 17 -0.14 14.08 -9.15
C ASP A 17 0.12 12.94 -10.17
N MET A 18 -0.50 13.00 -11.37
CA MET A 18 -0.20 12.09 -12.48
C MET A 18 1.26 12.22 -12.97
N LEU A 19 1.76 13.45 -13.12
CA LEU A 19 3.15 13.68 -13.53
C LEU A 19 4.15 13.13 -12.51
N GLN A 20 3.81 13.18 -11.21
CA GLN A 20 4.63 12.58 -10.16
C GLN A 20 4.66 11.06 -10.25
N LYS A 21 3.51 10.40 -10.46
CA LYS A 21 3.43 8.93 -10.59
C LYS A 21 4.27 8.41 -11.75
N ASP A 22 4.12 9.01 -12.93
CA ASP A 22 4.85 8.58 -14.14
C ASP A 22 6.36 8.75 -13.95
N THR A 23 6.77 9.84 -13.30
CA THR A 23 8.18 10.09 -12.96
C THR A 23 8.73 9.05 -11.98
N VAL A 24 7.97 8.73 -10.92
CA VAL A 24 8.35 7.70 -9.94
C VAL A 24 8.46 6.33 -10.63
N TRP A 25 7.51 5.97 -11.48
CA TRP A 25 7.53 4.70 -12.18
C TRP A 25 8.72 4.58 -13.14
N ALA A 26 8.98 5.61 -13.95
CA ALA A 26 10.14 5.65 -14.82
C ALA A 26 11.45 5.48 -14.02
N THR A 27 11.57 6.16 -12.88
CA THR A 27 12.74 6.06 -12.00
C THR A 27 12.92 4.64 -11.46
N ILE A 28 11.85 3.99 -11.00
CA ILE A 28 11.90 2.59 -10.55
C ILE A 28 12.37 1.67 -11.67
N ARG A 29 11.84 1.83 -12.88
CA ARG A 29 12.25 1.02 -14.04
C ARG A 29 13.73 1.21 -14.37
N GLU A 30 14.23 2.44 -14.35
CA GLU A 30 15.65 2.73 -14.60
C GLU A 30 16.58 2.16 -13.53
N GLU A 31 16.20 2.27 -12.25
CA GLU A 31 16.94 1.66 -11.13
C GLU A 31 16.99 0.14 -11.28
N VAL A 32 15.86 -0.49 -11.58
CA VAL A 32 15.79 -1.95 -11.75
C VAL A 32 16.49 -2.41 -13.01
N GLN A 33 16.47 -1.63 -14.09
CA GLN A 33 17.20 -1.95 -15.32
C GLN A 33 18.72 -1.95 -15.09
N ARG A 34 19.24 -1.05 -14.25
CA ARG A 34 20.64 -1.06 -13.83
C ARG A 34 20.96 -2.31 -13.02
N ASP A 35 20.15 -2.61 -12.01
CA ASP A 35 20.37 -3.77 -11.15
C ASP A 35 20.26 -5.10 -11.94
N TYR A 36 19.35 -5.17 -12.92
CA TYR A 36 19.16 -6.32 -13.82
C TYR A 36 20.41 -6.66 -14.61
N GLN A 37 21.19 -5.65 -15.02
CA GLN A 37 22.44 -5.83 -15.75
C GLN A 37 23.59 -6.25 -14.81
N SER A 38 23.55 -5.81 -13.55
CA SER A 38 24.64 -6.04 -12.60
C SER A 38 24.50 -7.30 -11.73
N GLU A 39 23.28 -7.81 -11.53
CA GLU A 39 23.01 -8.95 -10.64
C GLU A 39 22.23 -10.07 -11.36
N PRO A 40 22.93 -10.99 -12.06
CA PRO A 40 22.31 -12.03 -12.89
C PRO A 40 21.39 -12.98 -12.10
N LEU A 41 21.65 -13.23 -10.81
CA LEU A 41 20.83 -14.14 -10.01
C LEU A 41 19.42 -13.60 -9.76
N LEU A 42 19.26 -12.28 -9.80
CA LEU A 42 17.96 -11.62 -9.61
C LEU A 42 17.30 -11.20 -10.92
N SER A 43 17.92 -11.46 -12.08
CA SER A 43 17.40 -11.04 -13.39
C SER A 43 15.96 -11.49 -13.64
N GLY A 44 15.63 -12.75 -13.37
CA GLY A 44 14.26 -13.28 -13.50
C GLY A 44 13.27 -12.60 -12.55
N PHE A 45 13.68 -12.31 -11.32
CA PHE A 45 12.87 -11.59 -10.34
C PHE A 45 12.62 -10.15 -10.81
N MET A 46 13.65 -9.41 -11.21
CA MET A 46 13.56 -8.02 -11.67
C MET A 46 12.73 -7.89 -12.94
N PHE A 47 12.91 -8.81 -13.90
CA PHE A 47 12.10 -8.83 -15.12
C PHE A 47 10.63 -9.08 -14.81
N SER A 48 10.33 -10.17 -14.08
CA SER A 48 8.95 -10.56 -13.80
C SER A 48 8.21 -9.58 -12.89
N THR A 49 8.90 -8.86 -12.00
CA THR A 49 8.26 -7.92 -11.07
C THR A 49 8.12 -6.52 -11.64
N VAL A 50 9.05 -6.03 -12.47
CA VAL A 50 9.07 -4.62 -12.90
C VAL A 50 9.16 -4.49 -14.41
N LEU A 51 10.20 -5.04 -15.04
CA LEU A 51 10.49 -4.72 -16.45
C LEU A 51 9.44 -5.24 -17.43
N ALA A 52 8.72 -6.32 -17.06
CA ALA A 52 7.65 -6.93 -17.85
C ALA A 52 6.29 -6.23 -17.74
N HIS A 53 6.14 -5.21 -16.89
CA HIS A 53 4.87 -4.50 -16.68
C HIS A 53 4.92 -3.10 -17.29
N ASP A 54 3.80 -2.63 -17.82
CA ASP A 54 3.70 -1.29 -18.40
C ASP A 54 3.40 -0.22 -17.35
N THR A 55 2.65 -0.59 -16.30
CA THR A 55 2.21 0.33 -15.25
C THR A 55 2.71 -0.08 -13.86
N ILE A 56 2.85 0.91 -12.97
CA ILE A 56 3.27 0.67 -11.58
C ILE A 56 2.21 -0.12 -10.80
N GLU A 57 0.93 0.05 -11.12
CA GLU A 57 -0.19 -0.67 -10.52
C GLU A 57 -0.14 -2.17 -10.84
N GLU A 58 0.15 -2.53 -12.09
CA GLU A 58 0.31 -3.93 -12.53
C GLU A 58 1.50 -4.60 -11.87
N SER A 59 2.62 -3.88 -11.83
CA SER A 59 3.83 -4.33 -11.15
C SER A 59 3.59 -4.56 -9.65
N LEU A 60 2.94 -3.61 -8.96
CA LEU A 60 2.62 -3.72 -7.55
C LEU A 60 1.63 -4.87 -7.28
N ALA A 61 0.58 -5.00 -8.10
CA ALA A 61 -0.37 -6.10 -8.01
C ALA A 61 0.32 -7.46 -8.16
N PHE A 62 1.24 -7.60 -9.11
CA PHE A 62 2.03 -8.81 -9.29
C PHE A 62 2.90 -9.13 -8.07
N ILE A 63 3.61 -8.14 -7.53
CA ILE A 63 4.47 -8.29 -6.34
C ILE A 63 3.65 -8.74 -5.13
N LEU A 64 2.54 -8.05 -4.83
CA LEU A 64 1.66 -8.39 -3.71
C LEU A 64 1.05 -9.78 -3.88
N ALA A 65 0.58 -10.12 -5.08
CA ALA A 65 0.04 -11.44 -5.38
C ALA A 65 1.07 -12.54 -5.15
N LYS A 66 2.31 -12.35 -5.59
CA LYS A 66 3.39 -13.32 -5.39
C LYS A 66 3.81 -13.47 -3.93
N LYS A 67 3.74 -12.40 -3.15
CA LYS A 67 4.04 -12.45 -1.71
C LYS A 67 2.92 -13.09 -0.88
N LEU A 68 1.68 -13.01 -1.34
CA LEU A 68 0.51 -13.43 -0.56
C LEU A 68 -0.14 -14.74 -1.05
N GLU A 69 0.26 -15.25 -2.21
CA GLU A 69 -0.29 -16.48 -2.77
C GLU A 69 -0.19 -17.67 -1.81
N ASN A 70 -1.18 -18.56 -1.91
CA ASN A 70 -1.19 -19.83 -1.24
C ASN A 70 -2.06 -20.83 -2.02
N ALA A 71 -2.22 -22.05 -1.49
CA ALA A 71 -3.03 -23.09 -2.12
C ALA A 71 -4.52 -22.71 -2.27
N VAL A 72 -5.04 -21.79 -1.46
CA VAL A 72 -6.43 -21.34 -1.51
C VAL A 72 -6.62 -20.29 -2.59
N LEU A 73 -5.72 -19.31 -2.67
CA LEU A 73 -5.78 -18.21 -3.62
C LEU A 73 -4.43 -18.04 -4.36
N PRO A 74 -4.31 -18.63 -5.57
CA PRO A 74 -3.09 -18.54 -6.38
C PRO A 74 -2.79 -17.12 -6.89
N ALA A 75 -1.51 -16.82 -7.17
CA ALA A 75 -1.09 -15.48 -7.61
C ALA A 75 -1.89 -14.87 -8.77
N PRO A 76 -2.28 -15.58 -9.85
CA PRO A 76 -3.02 -14.95 -10.94
C PRO A 76 -4.36 -14.34 -10.49
N LYS A 77 -5.07 -15.01 -9.59
CA LYS A 77 -6.35 -14.51 -9.04
C LYS A 77 -6.13 -13.34 -8.09
N LEU A 78 -5.08 -13.40 -7.27
CA LEU A 78 -4.70 -12.28 -6.41
C LEU A 78 -4.26 -11.06 -7.23
N ALA A 79 -3.49 -11.25 -8.29
CA ALA A 79 -2.99 -10.17 -9.14
C ALA A 79 -4.16 -9.44 -9.80
N GLN A 80 -5.13 -10.17 -10.36
CA GLN A 80 -6.34 -9.58 -10.90
C GLN A 80 -7.09 -8.75 -9.84
N LEU A 81 -7.33 -9.32 -8.65
CA LEU A 81 -8.01 -8.64 -7.54
C LEU A 81 -7.28 -7.35 -7.11
N PHE A 82 -5.96 -7.40 -6.95
CA PHE A 82 -5.14 -6.25 -6.58
C PHE A 82 -5.19 -5.19 -7.67
N GLN A 83 -5.02 -5.58 -8.93
CA GLN A 83 -5.01 -4.66 -10.07
C GLN A 83 -6.35 -3.92 -10.21
N GLU A 84 -7.49 -4.59 -10.04
CA GLU A 84 -8.82 -3.97 -10.07
C GLU A 84 -8.95 -2.85 -9.02
N THR A 85 -8.33 -3.00 -7.85
CA THR A 85 -8.41 -2.01 -6.76
C THR A 85 -7.35 -0.92 -6.89
N LEU A 86 -6.10 -1.29 -7.20
CA LEU A 86 -4.97 -0.37 -7.30
C LEU A 86 -5.09 0.60 -8.49
N LYS A 87 -5.83 0.24 -9.53
CA LYS A 87 -6.12 1.12 -10.69
C LYS A 87 -7.13 2.23 -10.38
N ARG A 88 -7.77 2.23 -9.21
CA ARG A 88 -8.67 3.32 -8.80
C ARG A 88 -7.82 4.53 -8.42
N ASP A 89 -8.10 5.69 -8.99
CA ASP A 89 -7.28 6.91 -8.86
C ASP A 89 -6.91 7.22 -7.40
N GLU A 90 -7.89 7.21 -6.50
CA GLU A 90 -7.70 7.45 -5.06
C GLU A 90 -6.68 6.49 -4.40
N VAL A 91 -6.69 5.21 -4.79
CA VAL A 91 -5.76 4.21 -4.25
C VAL A 91 -4.39 4.35 -4.90
N SER A 92 -4.36 4.68 -6.20
CA SER A 92 -3.14 4.89 -6.96
C SER A 92 -2.32 6.05 -6.40
N GLU A 93 -2.97 7.19 -6.15
CA GLU A 93 -2.35 8.36 -5.54
C GLU A 93 -1.81 8.06 -4.13
N ASP A 94 -2.58 7.31 -3.33
CA ASP A 94 -2.22 6.95 -1.97
C ASP A 94 -0.95 6.10 -1.89
N PHE A 95 -0.82 5.05 -2.70
CA PHE A 95 0.36 4.19 -2.62
C PHE A 95 1.62 4.89 -3.17
N VAL A 96 1.48 5.76 -4.17
CA VAL A 96 2.59 6.59 -4.65
C VAL A 96 3.05 7.54 -3.55
N ALA A 97 2.11 8.15 -2.82
CA ALA A 97 2.43 8.98 -1.67
C ALA A 97 3.12 8.19 -0.55
N ASP A 98 2.70 6.95 -0.27
CA ASP A 98 3.35 6.06 0.71
C ASP A 98 4.79 5.70 0.29
N LEU A 99 5.01 5.45 -1.00
CA LEU A 99 6.33 5.16 -1.55
C LEU A 99 7.27 6.36 -1.43
N VAL A 100 6.79 7.56 -1.80
CA VAL A 100 7.54 8.81 -1.66
C VAL A 100 7.83 9.13 -0.20
N ALA A 101 6.84 8.96 0.69
CA ALA A 101 7.03 9.15 2.13
C ALA A 101 8.11 8.23 2.69
N THR A 102 8.18 6.98 2.23
CA THR A 102 9.21 6.03 2.66
C THR A 102 10.59 6.46 2.15
N TYR A 103 10.71 6.84 0.87
CA TYR A 103 11.96 7.34 0.31
C TYR A 103 12.48 8.59 1.04
N ASP A 104 11.59 9.54 1.35
CA ASP A 104 11.97 10.81 1.98
C ASP A 104 12.36 10.66 3.45
N ARG A 105 11.69 9.75 4.18
CA ARG A 105 11.79 9.69 5.65
C ARG A 105 12.66 8.56 6.17
N ASP A 106 12.90 7.51 5.39
CA ASP A 106 13.83 6.44 5.76
C ASP A 106 15.24 6.74 5.22
N PRO A 107 16.22 7.05 6.08
CA PRO A 107 17.60 7.29 5.65
C PRO A 107 18.27 6.09 4.98
N ALA A 108 17.76 4.87 5.18
CA ALA A 108 18.24 3.66 4.52
C ALA A 108 17.63 3.47 3.12
N CYS A 109 16.51 4.13 2.82
CA CYS A 109 15.84 4.06 1.53
C CYS A 109 16.50 5.01 0.52
N ARG A 110 17.53 4.52 -0.18
CA ARG A 110 18.28 5.32 -1.16
C ARG A 110 17.66 5.38 -2.55
N ARG A 111 16.66 4.55 -2.82
CA ARG A 111 16.09 4.29 -4.15
C ARG A 111 14.61 3.90 -4.03
N TYR A 112 13.76 4.38 -4.95
CA TYR A 112 12.35 4.01 -4.96
C TYR A 112 12.14 2.50 -5.17
N SER A 113 12.92 1.89 -6.07
CA SER A 113 12.91 0.44 -6.34
C SER A 113 13.17 -0.40 -5.09
N SER A 114 13.99 0.09 -4.15
CA SER A 114 14.34 -0.66 -2.94
C SER A 114 13.14 -0.80 -2.00
N CYS A 115 12.40 0.29 -1.77
CA CYS A 115 11.14 0.22 -1.04
C CYS A 115 10.11 -0.64 -1.79
N PHE A 116 9.92 -0.34 -3.07
CA PHE A 116 8.90 -0.96 -3.91
C PHE A 116 9.03 -2.50 -3.99
N LEU A 117 10.25 -3.02 -4.12
CA LEU A 117 10.50 -4.47 -4.25
C LEU A 117 10.58 -5.20 -2.91
N TYR A 118 11.12 -4.56 -1.87
CA TYR A 118 11.60 -5.30 -0.69
C TYR A 118 10.91 -4.92 0.62
N TYR A 119 10.32 -3.74 0.74
CA TYR A 119 9.88 -3.24 2.04
C TYR A 119 8.50 -3.79 2.40
N LYS A 120 8.47 -4.74 3.33
CA LYS A 120 7.24 -5.39 3.78
C LYS A 120 6.25 -4.43 4.45
N GLY A 121 6.72 -3.34 5.06
CA GLY A 121 5.86 -2.30 5.63
C GLY A 121 5.04 -1.60 4.56
N PHE A 122 5.69 -1.22 3.46
CA PHE A 122 5.01 -0.71 2.27
C PHE A 122 4.01 -1.74 1.71
N HIS A 123 4.44 -2.99 1.50
CA HIS A 123 3.55 -4.05 0.99
C HIS A 123 2.32 -4.29 1.88
N ALA A 124 2.49 -4.24 3.20
CA ALA A 124 1.39 -4.42 4.15
C ALA A 124 0.37 -3.28 4.08
N ILE A 125 0.81 -2.02 3.96
CA ILE A 125 -0.12 -0.88 3.77
C ILE A 125 -0.92 -1.05 2.47
N GLN A 126 -0.27 -1.41 1.35
CA GLN A 126 -0.98 -1.55 0.08
C GLN A 126 -1.96 -2.74 0.11
N THR A 127 -1.59 -3.82 0.79
CA THR A 127 -2.49 -4.95 1.06
C THR A 127 -3.69 -4.52 1.89
N HIS A 128 -3.47 -3.70 2.93
CA HIS A 128 -4.55 -3.14 3.73
C HIS A 128 -5.46 -2.23 2.92
N ARG A 129 -4.96 -1.34 2.06
CA ARG A 129 -5.81 -0.48 1.21
C ARG A 129 -6.77 -1.31 0.34
N VAL A 130 -6.29 -2.42 -0.22
CA VAL A 130 -7.15 -3.35 -0.97
C VAL A 130 -8.14 -4.07 -0.06
N ALA A 131 -7.71 -4.57 1.10
CA ALA A 131 -8.59 -5.19 2.08
C ALA A 131 -9.68 -4.22 2.57
N HIS A 132 -9.34 -2.95 2.80
CA HIS A 132 -10.25 -1.88 3.22
C HIS A 132 -11.31 -1.60 2.14
N ALA A 133 -10.89 -1.46 0.88
CA ALA A 133 -11.82 -1.30 -0.24
C ALA A 133 -12.80 -2.49 -0.34
N LEU A 134 -12.31 -3.73 -0.21
CA LEU A 134 -13.15 -4.93 -0.22
C LEU A 134 -14.11 -4.98 0.96
N TYR A 135 -13.65 -4.58 2.15
CA TYR A 135 -14.47 -4.52 3.35
C TYR A 135 -15.64 -3.55 3.16
N ASN A 136 -15.38 -2.35 2.62
CA ASN A 136 -16.40 -1.34 2.35
C ASN A 136 -17.37 -1.73 1.21
N GLN A 137 -16.98 -2.67 0.34
CA GLN A 137 -17.87 -3.28 -0.66
C GLN A 137 -18.71 -4.44 -0.09
N GLY A 138 -18.61 -4.73 1.21
CA GLY A 138 -19.31 -5.85 1.84
C GLY A 138 -18.64 -7.21 1.62
N ARG A 139 -17.47 -7.27 0.95
CA ARG A 139 -16.68 -8.50 0.74
C ARG A 139 -15.82 -8.82 1.97
N THR A 140 -16.43 -8.80 3.15
CA THR A 140 -15.76 -8.85 4.46
C THR A 140 -14.91 -10.11 4.65
N SER A 141 -15.41 -11.29 4.26
CA SER A 141 -14.63 -12.55 4.37
C SER A 141 -13.32 -12.51 3.58
N LEU A 142 -13.33 -11.90 2.38
CA LEU A 142 -12.12 -11.77 1.57
C LEU A 142 -11.17 -10.71 2.15
N ALA A 143 -11.70 -9.61 2.68
CA ALA A 143 -10.91 -8.60 3.36
C ALA A 143 -10.18 -9.18 4.58
N LEU A 144 -10.88 -9.95 5.43
CA LEU A 144 -10.30 -10.65 6.58
C LEU A 144 -9.28 -11.71 6.16
N PHE A 145 -9.52 -12.40 5.03
CA PHE A 145 -8.53 -13.31 4.47
C PHE A 145 -7.23 -12.56 4.12
N LEU A 146 -7.31 -11.40 3.44
CA LEU A 146 -6.13 -10.60 3.12
C LEU A 146 -5.42 -10.05 4.36
N GLN A 147 -6.16 -9.64 5.39
CA GLN A 147 -5.59 -9.30 6.70
C GLN A 147 -4.77 -10.47 7.26
N SER A 148 -5.33 -11.68 7.29
CA SER A 148 -4.65 -12.89 7.75
C SER A 148 -3.37 -13.15 6.94
N ARG A 149 -3.44 -13.06 5.60
CA ARG A 149 -2.27 -13.25 4.73
C ARG A 149 -1.18 -12.19 4.99
N SER A 150 -1.55 -10.93 5.18
CA SER A 150 -0.62 -9.85 5.53
C SER A 150 0.06 -10.11 6.87
N SER A 151 -0.71 -10.54 7.88
CA SER A 151 -0.17 -10.88 9.19
C SER A 151 0.84 -12.02 9.10
N GLU A 152 0.56 -13.07 8.32
CA GLU A 152 1.48 -14.19 8.14
C GLU A 152 2.74 -13.82 7.33
N ALA A 153 2.57 -13.15 6.19
CA ALA A 153 3.68 -12.88 5.26
C ALA A 153 4.54 -11.69 5.70
N PHE A 154 3.92 -10.63 6.21
CA PHE A 154 4.60 -9.37 6.52
C PHE A 154 4.79 -9.16 8.03
N HIS A 155 4.11 -9.95 8.86
CA HIS A 155 4.05 -9.75 10.31
C HIS A 155 3.44 -8.40 10.68
N VAL A 156 2.41 -8.01 9.93
CA VAL A 156 1.67 -6.76 10.09
C VAL A 156 0.17 -7.07 10.07
N ASP A 157 -0.49 -6.85 11.19
CA ASP A 157 -1.92 -7.11 11.37
C ASP A 157 -2.69 -5.78 11.41
N ILE A 158 -3.39 -5.48 10.32
CA ILE A 158 -4.20 -4.27 10.21
C ILE A 158 -5.62 -4.71 9.87
N HIS A 159 -6.54 -4.46 10.78
CA HIS A 159 -7.94 -4.77 10.55
C HIS A 159 -8.46 -4.01 9.33
N PRO A 160 -9.21 -4.64 8.39
CA PRO A 160 -9.65 -3.99 7.17
C PRO A 160 -10.52 -2.75 7.38
N ALA A 161 -11.27 -2.66 8.48
CA ALA A 161 -12.07 -1.48 8.82
C ALA A 161 -11.25 -0.29 9.35
N ALA A 162 -9.97 -0.47 9.71
CA ALA A 162 -9.12 0.63 10.13
C ALA A 162 -8.99 1.65 8.99
N THR A 163 -8.92 2.94 9.34
CA THR A 163 -8.76 4.00 8.35
C THR A 163 -7.31 4.50 8.39
N ILE A 164 -6.60 4.43 7.27
CA ILE A 164 -5.20 4.87 7.16
C ILE A 164 -5.06 5.89 6.03
N GLY A 165 -4.62 7.10 6.39
CA GLY A 165 -4.31 8.16 5.43
C GLY A 165 -3.13 7.84 4.53
N ARG A 166 -2.93 8.67 3.50
CA ARG A 166 -1.79 8.58 2.57
C ARG A 166 -0.48 9.07 3.16
N GLY A 167 0.63 8.72 2.52
CA GLY A 167 1.97 9.09 2.96
C GLY A 167 2.41 8.35 4.22
N MET A 168 1.88 7.14 4.42
CA MET A 168 2.16 6.28 5.55
C MET A 168 3.52 5.59 5.38
N MET A 169 4.34 5.60 6.43
CA MET A 169 5.58 4.83 6.49
C MET A 169 5.51 3.82 7.65
N LEU A 170 5.67 2.53 7.34
CA LEU A 170 5.91 1.48 8.32
C LEU A 170 7.37 1.04 8.23
N ASP A 171 8.21 1.53 9.14
CA ASP A 171 9.61 1.18 9.18
C ASP A 171 9.84 -0.10 9.99
N HIS A 172 10.55 -1.06 9.39
CA HIS A 172 10.73 -2.46 9.80
C HIS A 172 9.43 -3.29 9.95
N ALA A 173 8.32 -2.66 10.35
CA ALA A 173 6.92 -3.11 10.37
C ALA A 173 6.59 -4.35 11.22
N THR A 174 7.55 -5.20 11.57
CA THR A 174 7.33 -6.45 12.31
C THR A 174 6.57 -6.21 13.61
N GLY A 175 5.44 -6.89 13.79
CA GLY A 175 4.62 -6.82 14.99
C GLY A 175 3.77 -5.56 15.08
N VAL A 176 3.60 -4.80 13.99
CA VAL A 176 2.62 -3.72 13.95
C VAL A 176 1.21 -4.30 14.01
N VAL A 177 0.39 -3.80 14.92
CA VAL A 177 -1.01 -4.17 15.11
C VAL A 177 -1.88 -2.92 15.08
N ILE A 178 -2.88 -2.88 14.20
CA ILE A 178 -3.83 -1.75 14.09
C ILE A 178 -5.25 -2.31 14.10
N GLY A 179 -5.99 -1.97 15.16
CA GLY A 179 -7.32 -2.53 15.40
C GLY A 179 -8.45 -1.88 14.60
N GLU A 180 -9.62 -2.53 14.64
CA GLU A 180 -10.79 -2.27 13.80
C GLU A 180 -11.23 -0.81 13.68
N THR A 181 -11.26 -0.09 14.80
CA THR A 181 -11.79 1.28 14.84
C THR A 181 -10.69 2.33 14.88
N ALA A 182 -9.44 1.95 14.60
CA ALA A 182 -8.32 2.87 14.59
C ALA A 182 -8.43 3.82 13.39
N VAL A 183 -8.03 5.07 13.60
CA VAL A 183 -7.87 6.06 12.53
C VAL A 183 -6.45 6.59 12.59
N VAL A 184 -5.76 6.56 11.45
CA VAL A 184 -4.41 7.08 11.27
C VAL A 184 -4.45 8.16 10.22
N GLY A 185 -4.06 9.38 10.59
CA GLY A 185 -4.02 10.53 9.69
C GLY A 185 -2.95 10.41 8.61
N GLU A 186 -2.94 11.37 7.68
CA GLU A 186 -1.93 11.45 6.63
C GLU A 186 -0.51 11.64 7.20
N ASN A 187 0.49 11.22 6.42
CA ASN A 187 1.90 11.48 6.67
C ASN A 187 2.41 10.96 8.02
N CYS A 188 1.79 9.91 8.55
CA CYS A 188 2.27 9.27 9.77
C CYS A 188 3.43 8.31 9.48
N SER A 189 4.24 8.07 10.52
CA SER A 189 5.32 7.11 10.51
C SER A 189 5.22 6.23 11.76
N MET A 190 5.32 4.92 11.60
CA MET A 190 5.35 3.97 12.71
C MET A 190 6.53 3.02 12.54
N LEU A 191 7.22 2.79 13.65
CA LEU A 191 8.28 1.80 13.73
C LEU A 191 7.71 0.41 14.04
N HIS A 192 8.58 -0.60 14.09
CA HIS A 192 8.18 -1.96 14.41
C HIS A 192 7.50 -2.08 15.78
N SER A 193 6.68 -3.11 15.93
CA SER A 193 6.04 -3.51 17.19
C SER A 193 5.10 -2.45 17.81
N VAL A 194 4.66 -1.46 17.03
CA VAL A 194 3.63 -0.51 17.45
C VAL A 194 2.26 -1.19 17.49
N THR A 195 1.50 -0.98 18.56
CA THR A 195 0.12 -1.47 18.69
C THR A 195 -0.84 -0.30 18.89
N LEU A 196 -1.81 -0.16 17.99
CA LEU A 196 -2.99 0.69 18.15
C LEU A 196 -4.16 -0.20 18.57
N GLY A 197 -4.23 -0.47 19.87
CA GLY A 197 -5.02 -1.57 20.44
C GLY A 197 -6.30 -1.11 21.14
N GLY A 198 -7.12 -2.09 21.53
CA GLY A 198 -8.29 -1.86 22.38
C GLY A 198 -8.03 -2.29 23.83
N SER A 199 -8.74 -1.68 24.79
CA SER A 199 -8.63 -2.02 26.22
C SER A 199 -9.34 -3.33 26.62
N GLY A 200 -9.97 -4.03 25.65
CA GLY A 200 -10.55 -5.37 25.82
C GLY A 200 -11.92 -5.44 26.51
N LYS A 201 -12.53 -4.33 26.92
CA LYS A 201 -13.78 -4.32 27.72
C LYS A 201 -14.94 -3.52 27.13
N VAL A 202 -14.74 -2.89 25.97
CA VAL A 202 -15.70 -1.94 25.40
C VAL A 202 -16.01 -2.33 23.96
N SER A 203 -17.29 -2.42 23.62
CA SER A 203 -17.77 -2.54 22.24
C SER A 203 -17.91 -1.15 21.61
N GLY A 204 -17.78 -1.06 20.28
CA GLY A 204 -17.82 0.21 19.55
C GLY A 204 -16.43 0.82 19.33
N ASP A 205 -16.37 2.15 19.33
CA ASP A 205 -15.11 2.89 19.13
C ASP A 205 -14.19 2.73 20.35
N ARG A 206 -13.01 2.12 20.13
CA ARG A 206 -12.15 1.59 21.18
C ARG A 206 -10.67 1.58 20.84
N HIS A 207 -10.30 2.10 19.68
CA HIS A 207 -8.91 2.14 19.22
C HIS A 207 -8.45 3.60 19.00
N PRO A 208 -7.13 3.86 19.03
CA PRO A 208 -6.57 5.21 18.92
C PRO A 208 -6.97 5.98 17.64
N LYS A 209 -6.89 7.32 17.74
CA LYS A 209 -7.05 8.27 16.66
C LYS A 209 -5.76 9.08 16.52
N ILE A 210 -4.92 8.70 15.58
CA ILE A 210 -3.60 9.29 15.36
C ILE A 210 -3.73 10.48 14.41
N GLY A 211 -3.29 11.65 14.86
CA GLY A 211 -3.31 12.87 14.06
C GLY A 211 -2.32 12.87 12.89
N LYS A 212 -2.47 13.83 11.98
CA LYS A 212 -1.59 14.01 10.82
C LYS A 212 -0.13 14.25 11.25
N GLY A 213 0.81 13.61 10.55
CA GLY A 213 2.25 13.85 10.73
C GLY A 213 2.87 13.23 11.97
N VAL A 214 2.13 12.36 12.68
CA VAL A 214 2.63 11.75 13.92
C VAL A 214 3.66 10.67 13.62
N LEU A 215 4.76 10.70 14.38
CA LEU A 215 5.74 9.61 14.47
C LEU A 215 5.46 8.79 15.75
N ILE A 216 5.32 7.49 15.61
CA ILE A 216 5.20 6.55 16.72
C ILE A 216 6.46 5.69 16.83
N GLY A 217 7.08 5.75 18.01
CA GLY A 217 8.30 5.03 18.37
C GLY A 217 8.15 3.51 18.35
N ALA A 218 9.28 2.80 18.22
CA ALA A 218 9.30 1.34 18.23
C ALA A 218 8.71 0.77 19.53
N GLY A 219 7.86 -0.26 19.40
CA GLY A 219 7.26 -0.96 20.55
C GLY A 219 6.20 -0.18 21.32
N ALA A 220 5.77 1.00 20.83
CA ALA A 220 4.75 1.78 21.52
C ALA A 220 3.40 1.06 21.53
N LEU A 221 2.74 1.07 22.69
CA LEU A 221 1.35 0.62 22.85
C LEU A 221 0.49 1.84 23.10
N VAL A 222 -0.51 2.05 22.23
CA VAL A 222 -1.40 3.22 22.26
C VAL A 222 -2.84 2.76 22.39
#